data_AF-A0A9E7UG74-F1
#
_entry.id   AF-A0A9E7UG74-F1
#
_cell.length_a   1.000
_cell.length_b   1.000
_cell.length_c   1.000
_cell.angle_alpha   90.00
_cell.angle_beta   90.00
_cell.angle_gamma   90.00
#
_symmetry.space_group_name_H-M   'P 1'
#
loop_
_entity.id
_entity.type
_entity.pdbx_description
1 polymer ?
#
loop_
_entity_poly.entity_id
_entity_poly.type
_entity_poly.pdbx_seq_one_letter_code
_entity_poly.pdbx_strand_id
1 'polypeptide(L)'
;MFLCFSEDPDGYVACELPALLFDDGEFDLVLSSNLLFLYEDRLSYMFHVESIREMLRVGGEVRIFPVNNVHKRRRSRYLSGVLDEFRLCNTEIQRASYRSETGCGEVMIIK
;
A
#
# COMPACT_ATOMS: atom_id res chain seq x y z
N MET A 1 11.64 4.85 8.11
CA MET A 1 11.16 6.23 8.19
C MET A 1 10.16 6.40 7.06
N PHE A 2 8.86 6.31 7.36
CA PHE A 2 7.79 6.50 6.39
C PHE A 2 7.18 7.88 6.62
N LEU A 3 6.81 8.54 5.53
CA LEU A 3 6.49 9.96 5.48
C LEU A 3 5.07 10.11 4.93
N CYS A 4 4.13 10.59 5.76
CA CYS A 4 2.75 10.96 5.39
C CYS A 4 2.62 12.50 5.36
N PHE A 5 1.79 13.04 4.47
CA PHE A 5 1.78 14.46 4.07
C PHE A 5 0.78 15.32 4.87
N SER A 6 1.21 16.49 5.37
CA SER A 6 0.34 17.61 5.81
C SER A 6 0.99 18.98 5.50
N GLU A 7 0.20 20.06 5.39
CA GLU A 7 0.60 21.39 4.84
C GLU A 7 1.55 22.24 5.73
N ASP A 8 2.73 21.73 6.07
CA ASP A 8 3.82 22.49 6.75
C ASP A 8 5.14 22.30 5.96
N PRO A 9 6.13 23.21 5.98
CA PRO A 9 7.39 23.05 5.22
C PRO A 9 8.17 21.77 5.55
N ASP A 10 7.88 21.17 6.72
CA ASP A 10 8.39 19.88 7.20
C ASP A 10 7.27 18.81 7.28
N GLY A 11 6.20 18.91 6.47
CA GLY A 11 4.94 18.14 6.42
C GLY A 11 5.02 16.61 6.38
N TYR A 12 5.77 16.05 7.31
CA TYR A 12 6.38 14.74 7.32
C TYR A 12 6.39 14.23 8.76
N VAL A 13 5.41 13.40 9.09
CA VAL A 13 5.36 12.76 10.40
C VAL A 13 6.13 11.45 10.33
N ALA A 14 7.17 11.32 11.17
CA ALA A 14 7.92 10.08 11.29
C ALA A 14 7.06 9.00 11.96
N CYS A 15 6.69 7.99 11.18
CA CYS A 15 5.92 6.84 11.65
C CYS A 15 6.38 5.55 10.97
N GLU A 16 5.85 4.42 11.44
CA GLU A 16 6.12 3.11 10.87
C GLU A 16 4.85 2.28 10.72
N LEU A 17 4.69 1.63 9.58
CA LEU A 17 3.65 0.61 9.45
C LEU A 17 4.02 -0.61 10.31
N PRO A 18 3.03 -1.27 10.95
CA PRO A 18 1.59 -1.04 10.83
C PRO A 18 1.00 -0.13 11.91
N ALA A 19 1.74 0.81 12.49
CA ALA A 19 1.29 1.71 13.56
C ALA A 19 1.52 3.18 13.20
N LEU A 20 0.50 3.79 12.59
CA LEU A 20 0.52 5.19 12.18
C LEU A 20 0.00 6.09 13.31
N LEU A 21 0.57 7.30 13.40
CA LEU A 21 0.24 8.28 14.44
C LEU A 21 -0.87 9.23 13.99
N PHE A 22 -1.92 8.69 13.36
CA PHE A 22 -3.03 9.43 12.79
C PHE A 22 -4.36 8.88 13.32
N ASP A 23 -5.36 9.76 13.39
CA ASP A 23 -6.71 9.42 13.82
C ASP A 23 -7.44 8.58 12.75
N ASP A 24 -8.52 7.92 13.16
CA ASP A 24 -9.37 7.15 12.25
C ASP A 24 -10.01 8.08 11.22
N GLY A 25 -9.87 7.75 9.93
CA GLY A 25 -10.44 8.51 8.82
C GLY A 25 -9.85 9.93 8.66
N GLU A 26 -8.65 10.20 9.17
CA GLU A 26 -7.98 11.50 9.04
C GLU A 26 -7.71 11.87 7.57
N PHE A 27 -7.57 10.88 6.67
CA PHE A 27 -7.30 11.09 5.25
C PHE A 27 -8.39 10.53 4.35
N ASP A 28 -8.68 11.22 3.25
CA ASP A 28 -9.51 10.67 2.17
C ASP A 28 -8.78 9.56 1.38
N LEU A 29 -7.45 9.68 1.26
CA LEU A 29 -6.62 8.84 0.41
C LEU A 29 -5.25 8.55 1.04
N VAL A 30 -4.90 7.27 1.15
CA VAL A 30 -3.60 6.81 1.63
C VAL A 30 -2.85 6.06 0.52
N LEU A 31 -1.58 6.42 0.31
CA LEU A 31 -0.77 5.88 -0.78
C LEU A 31 0.46 5.12 -0.22
N SER A 32 0.69 3.91 -0.71
CA SER A 32 1.95 3.19 -0.52
C SER A 32 2.60 2.95 -1.88
N SER A 33 3.72 3.61 -2.16
CA SER A 33 4.31 3.62 -3.51
C SER A 33 5.34 2.54 -3.82
N ASN A 34 6.27 2.21 -2.93
CA ASN A 34 7.35 1.24 -3.23
C ASN A 34 7.77 0.54 -1.93
N LEU A 35 6.78 -0.03 -1.24
CA LEU A 35 7.00 -0.64 0.07
C LEU A 35 6.53 -2.09 0.13
N LEU A 36 5.21 -2.30 0.27
CA LEU A 36 4.63 -3.57 0.72
C LEU A 36 5.08 -4.75 -0.16
N PHE A 37 4.56 -4.83 -1.38
CA PHE A 37 4.83 -5.96 -2.26
C PHE A 37 6.22 -5.92 -2.91
N LEU A 38 6.83 -4.74 -3.00
CA LEU A 38 8.19 -4.59 -3.52
C LEU A 38 9.20 -5.35 -2.65
N TYR A 39 9.02 -5.29 -1.33
CA TYR A 39 9.89 -5.91 -0.34
C TYR A 39 9.26 -7.17 0.31
N GLU A 40 8.45 -7.93 -0.44
CA GLU A 40 7.80 -9.18 0.04
C GLU A 40 8.76 -10.27 0.57
N ASP A 41 10.06 -10.14 0.26
CA ASP A 41 11.12 -11.02 0.77
C ASP A 41 11.60 -10.64 2.17
N ARG A 42 11.30 -9.41 2.60
CA ARG A 42 11.68 -8.84 3.90
C ARG A 42 10.46 -8.58 4.79
N LEU A 43 9.30 -8.34 4.19
CA LEU A 43 8.04 -8.07 4.88
C LEU A 43 7.18 -9.33 4.88
N SER A 44 6.72 -9.75 6.05
CA SER A 44 5.89 -10.96 6.20
C SER A 44 4.48 -10.75 5.67
N TYR A 45 3.77 -11.83 5.35
CA TYR A 45 2.34 -11.75 4.97
C TYR A 45 1.51 -10.98 5.99
N MET A 46 1.66 -11.29 7.27
CA MET A 46 0.95 -10.60 8.36
C MET A 46 1.28 -9.11 8.39
N PHE A 47 2.54 -8.72 8.15
CA PHE A 47 2.89 -7.30 8.07
C PHE A 47 2.12 -6.59 6.97
N HIS A 48 1.90 -7.23 5.80
CA HIS A 48 1.11 -6.63 4.73
C HIS A 48 -0.34 -6.43 5.16
N VAL A 49 -0.96 -7.46 5.76
CA VAL A 49 -2.35 -7.40 6.22
C VAL A 49 -2.52 -6.31 7.27
N GLU A 50 -1.69 -6.29 8.32
CA GLU A 50 -1.78 -5.28 9.37
C GLU A 50 -1.49 -3.87 8.85
N SER A 51 -0.54 -3.72 7.92
CA SER A 51 -0.27 -2.42 7.30
C SER A 51 -1.47 -1.91 6.50
N ILE A 52 -2.13 -2.78 5.74
CA ILE A 52 -3.30 -2.39 4.94
C ILE A 52 -4.48 -2.05 5.84
N ARG A 53 -4.70 -2.81 6.92
CA ARG A 53 -5.69 -2.48 7.94
C ARG A 53 -5.44 -1.10 8.53
N GLU A 54 -4.20 -0.82 8.91
CA GLU A 54 -3.83 0.47 9.47
C GLU A 54 -4.02 1.60 8.46
N MET A 55 -3.65 1.39 7.20
CA MET A 55 -3.89 2.37 6.14
C MET A 55 -5.40 2.62 5.90
N LEU A 56 -6.23 1.58 5.97
CA LEU A 56 -7.69 1.70 5.87
C LEU A 56 -8.32 2.33 7.13
N ARG A 57 -7.69 2.18 8.29
CA ARG A 57 -8.11 2.84 9.53
C ARG A 57 -7.95 4.34 9.40
N VAL A 58 -6.78 4.80 8.95
CA VAL A 58 -6.48 6.24 8.85
C VAL A 58 -7.06 6.88 7.59
N GLY A 59 -7.49 6.11 6.58
CA GLY A 59 -8.17 6.69 5.43
C GLY A 59 -9.07 5.77 4.62
N GLY A 60 -10.05 6.39 3.96
CA GLY A 60 -11.15 5.69 3.29
C GLY A 60 -10.79 4.99 1.98
N GLU A 61 -9.78 5.48 1.25
CA GLU A 61 -9.26 4.84 0.05
C GLU A 61 -7.76 4.57 0.20
N VAL A 62 -7.34 3.34 -0.06
CA VAL A 62 -5.94 2.94 -0.01
C VAL A 62 -5.48 2.51 -1.40
N ARG A 63 -4.38 3.09 -1.90
CA ARG A 63 -3.74 2.67 -3.15
C ARG A 63 -2.32 2.20 -2.91
N ILE A 64 -2.04 0.98 -3.33
CA ILE A 64 -0.76 0.31 -3.11
C ILE A 64 -0.13 -0.01 -4.46
N PHE A 65 1.01 0.61 -4.69
CA PHE A 65 1.90 0.37 -5.80
C PHE A 65 3.26 -0.13 -5.28
N PRO A 66 4.02 -0.86 -6.11
CA PRO A 66 3.50 -1.81 -7.10
C PRO A 66 2.88 -3.01 -6.39
N VAL A 67 2.02 -3.79 -7.05
CA VAL A 67 1.60 -5.14 -6.57
C VAL A 67 2.59 -6.25 -6.98
N ASN A 68 3.71 -5.86 -7.56
CA ASN A 68 4.76 -6.72 -8.07
C ASN A 68 6.00 -6.66 -7.18
N ASN A 69 6.68 -7.79 -7.07
CA ASN A 69 8.07 -7.78 -6.67
C ASN A 69 8.90 -7.39 -7.91
N VAL A 70 9.30 -6.12 -7.98
CA VAL A 70 10.04 -5.57 -9.13
C VAL A 70 11.39 -6.28 -9.31
N HIS A 71 12.05 -6.71 -8.23
CA HIS A 71 13.29 -7.47 -8.31
C HIS A 71 13.10 -8.84 -8.98
N LYS A 72 11.93 -9.46 -8.80
CA LYS A 72 11.60 -10.78 -9.35
C LYS A 72 10.74 -10.71 -10.62
N ARG A 73 10.40 -9.50 -11.10
CA ARG A 73 9.57 -9.23 -12.29
C ARG A 73 8.28 -10.06 -12.33
N ARG A 74 7.63 -10.24 -11.17
CA ARG A 74 6.36 -10.98 -11.05
C ARG A 74 5.44 -10.34 -10.02
N ARG A 75 4.15 -10.67 -10.08
CA ARG A 75 3.21 -10.34 -9.00
C ARG A 75 3.69 -10.95 -7.67
N SER A 76 3.42 -10.25 -6.58
CA SER A 76 3.77 -10.75 -5.25
C SER A 76 3.06 -12.07 -4.95
N ARG A 77 3.75 -12.96 -4.22
CA ARG A 77 3.17 -14.21 -3.70
C ARG A 77 2.06 -13.95 -2.68
N TYR A 78 2.04 -12.76 -2.06
CA TYR A 78 1.06 -12.38 -1.05
C TYR A 78 -0.19 -11.73 -1.62
N LEU A 79 -0.16 -11.29 -2.89
CA LEU A 79 -1.26 -10.56 -3.50
C LEU A 79 -2.58 -11.32 -3.43
N SER A 80 -2.59 -12.61 -3.79
CA SER A 80 -3.83 -13.40 -3.76
C SER A 80 -4.40 -13.57 -2.35
N GLY A 81 -3.54 -13.76 -1.34
CA GLY A 81 -3.98 -13.86 0.05
C GLY A 81 -4.54 -12.53 0.57
N VAL A 82 -3.87 -11.42 0.24
CA VAL A 82 -4.34 -10.07 0.61
C VAL A 82 -5.69 -9.77 -0.06
N LEU A 83 -5.88 -10.09 -1.34
CA LEU A 83 -7.17 -9.90 -2.00
C LEU A 83 -8.30 -10.71 -1.34
N ASP A 84 -8.01 -11.93 -0.87
CA ASP A 84 -9.00 -12.75 -0.17
C ASP A 84 -9.30 -12.21 1.24
N GLU A 85 -8.28 -11.71 1.95
CA GLU A 85 -8.41 -11.10 3.28
C GLU A 85 -9.34 -9.87 3.24
N PHE A 86 -9.21 -9.04 2.21
CA PHE A 86 -9.99 -7.82 2.01
C PHE A 86 -11.14 -7.98 1.00
N ARG A 87 -11.61 -9.21 0.76
CA ARG A 87 -12.67 -9.49 -0.25
C ARG A 87 -14.01 -8.80 0.01
N LEU A 88 -14.26 -8.37 1.26
CA LEU A 88 -15.46 -7.64 1.64
C LEU A 88 -15.34 -6.13 1.38
N CYS A 89 -14.11 -5.64 1.19
CA CYS A 89 -13.83 -4.29 0.73
C CYS A 89 -13.99 -4.24 -0.80
N ASN A 90 -14.19 -3.04 -1.34
CA ASN A 90 -14.19 -2.85 -2.79
C ASN A 90 -12.73 -2.78 -3.29
N THR A 91 -12.20 -3.94 -3.67
CA THR A 91 -10.82 -4.08 -4.14
C THR A 91 -10.72 -4.12 -5.66
N GLU A 92 -9.87 -3.30 -6.25
CA GLU A 92 -9.59 -3.27 -7.69
C GLU A 92 -8.09 -3.33 -7.98
N ILE A 93 -7.71 -3.94 -9.10
CA ILE A 93 -6.34 -3.84 -9.64
C ILE A 93 -6.40 -3.05 -10.93
N GLN A 94 -5.68 -1.94 -10.96
CA GLN A 94 -5.59 -1.07 -12.12
C GLN A 94 -4.14 -0.95 -12.59
N ARG A 95 -3.93 -0.81 -13.90
CA ARG A 95 -2.60 -0.51 -14.45
C ARG A 95 -2.34 1.00 -14.31
N ALA A 96 -1.24 1.37 -13.68
CA ALA A 96 -0.79 2.75 -13.61
C ALA A 96 -0.55 3.30 -15.02
N SER A 97 -0.94 4.54 -15.27
CA SER A 97 -0.72 5.26 -16.53
C SER A 97 0.77 5.53 -16.83
N TYR A 98 1.65 5.29 -15.85
CA TYR A 98 3.08 5.34 -16.02
C TYR A 98 3.60 4.14 -16.84
N ARG A 99 4.39 4.42 -17.88
CA ARG A 99 4.99 3.40 -18.74
C ARG A 99 6.13 2.70 -18.00
N SER A 100 5.81 1.58 -17.34
CA SER A 100 6.83 0.66 -16.83
C SER A 100 7.36 -0.19 -17.98
N GLU A 101 8.65 -0.08 -18.27
CA GLU A 101 9.37 -0.92 -19.26
C GLU A 101 9.33 -2.42 -18.91
N THR A 102 8.99 -2.75 -17.66
CA THR A 102 9.01 -4.12 -17.13
C THR A 102 7.65 -4.82 -17.13
N GLY A 103 6.57 -4.15 -17.56
CA GLY A 103 5.19 -4.65 -17.45
C GLY A 103 4.67 -4.75 -16.01
N CYS A 104 5.50 -4.47 -15.01
CA CYS A 104 5.17 -4.37 -13.60
C CYS A 104 4.78 -2.92 -13.30
N GLY A 105 3.49 -2.65 -13.32
CA GLY A 105 2.94 -1.29 -13.22
C GLY A 105 1.51 -1.31 -12.70
N GLU A 106 1.17 -2.28 -11.85
CA GLU A 106 -0.18 -2.47 -11.33
C GLU A 106 -0.29 -1.88 -9.92
N VAL A 107 -1.41 -1.21 -9.67
CA VAL A 107 -1.81 -0.60 -8.40
C VAL A 107 -3.01 -1.40 -7.88
N MET A 108 -2.98 -1.76 -6.60
CA MET A 108 -4.16 -2.26 -5.89
C MET A 108 -4.86 -1.08 -5.23
N ILE A 109 -6.16 -0.96 -5.44
CA ILE A 109 -7.03 0.06 -4.85
C ILE A 109 -8.00 -0.67 -3.92
N ILE A 110 -8.17 -0.18 -2.70
CA ILE A 110 -9.10 -0.71 -1.70
C ILE A 110 -9.96 0.45 -1.16
N LYS A 111 -11.27 0.22 -1.08
CA LYS A 111 -12.27 1.14 -0.51
C LYS A 111 -13.24 0.39 0.40
#